data_AF-F8GVH9-F1
#
_entry.id   AF-F8GVH9-F1
#
_cell.length_a   1.000
_cell.length_b   1.000
_cell.length_c   1.000
_cell.angle_alpha   90.00
_cell.angle_beta   90.00
_cell.angle_gamma   90.00
#
_symmetry.space_group_name_H-M   'P 1'
#
loop_
_entity.id
_entity.type
_entity.pdbx_description
1 polymer ?
#
loop_
_entity_poly.entity_id
_entity_poly.type
_entity_poly.pdbx_seq_one_letter_code
_entity_poly.pdbx_strand_id
1 'polypeptide(L)'
;MSAEADIYPLNAIDKADAIDAAIGEGSRFHETYGYYAQGVGPETACLPAGWQRRLQRIQTADTNGRVGYCLDVVDLFMAKAVAARDKDRVFCMALIQYGYVSPRAALSRVEDMPIEKAAQGRLRARIKRWTKALRDQGHAVPDGDA
;
A
#
# COMPACT_ATOMS: atom_id res chain seq x y z
N MET A 1 10.64 10.07 -7.30
CA MET A 1 10.14 10.21 -5.92
C MET A 1 8.65 10.47 -6.02
N SER A 2 7.79 9.88 -5.16
CA SER A 2 6.36 10.21 -5.14
C SER A 2 6.18 11.45 -4.29
N ALA A 3 5.62 12.52 -4.84
CA ALA A 3 5.29 13.75 -4.11
C ALA A 3 3.92 13.64 -3.40
N GLU A 4 3.20 12.54 -3.60
CA GLU A 4 1.82 12.33 -3.14
C GLU A 4 1.75 11.36 -1.95
N ALA A 5 0.90 11.69 -0.98
CA ALA A 5 0.48 10.79 0.10
C ALA A 5 -1.05 10.70 0.20
N ASP A 6 -1.60 9.50 0.05
CA ASP A 6 -3.03 9.23 0.28
C ASP A 6 -3.36 9.32 1.78
N ILE A 7 -4.31 10.17 2.18
CA ILE A 7 -4.77 10.32 3.57
C ILE A 7 -6.27 10.04 3.68
N TYR A 8 -6.61 9.03 4.48
CA TYR A 8 -7.98 8.70 4.85
C TYR A 8 -8.31 9.22 6.26
N PRO A 9 -9.21 10.21 6.43
CA PRO A 9 -9.60 10.70 7.76
C PRO A 9 -10.59 9.75 8.43
N LEU A 10 -10.08 8.69 9.05
CA LEU A 10 -10.82 7.55 9.61
C LEU A 10 -12.08 7.92 10.43
N ASN A 11 -12.02 8.99 11.22
CA ASN A 11 -13.10 9.42 12.11
C ASN A 11 -13.87 10.66 11.61
N ALA A 12 -13.55 11.16 10.41
CA ALA A 12 -14.12 12.37 9.83
C ALA A 12 -14.00 12.33 8.31
N ILE A 13 -14.68 11.35 7.69
CA ILE A 13 -14.59 11.04 6.25
C ILE A 13 -14.90 12.27 5.39
N ASP A 14 -15.79 13.14 5.87
CA ASP A 14 -16.16 14.43 5.29
C ASP A 14 -15.00 15.44 5.16
N LYS A 15 -13.86 15.18 5.82
CA LYS A 15 -12.67 16.03 5.75
C LYS A 15 -11.72 15.72 4.60
N ALA A 16 -12.04 14.75 3.74
CA ALA A 16 -11.23 14.46 2.55
C ALA A 16 -11.05 15.73 1.69
N ASP A 17 -12.15 16.43 1.38
CA ASP A 17 -12.13 17.68 0.61
C ASP A 17 -11.32 18.78 1.31
N ALA A 18 -11.37 18.83 2.65
CA ALA A 18 -10.60 19.78 3.44
C ALA A 18 -9.10 19.51 3.41
N ILE A 19 -8.69 18.23 3.29
CA ILE A 19 -7.29 17.84 3.09
C ILE A 19 -6.82 18.33 1.73
N ASP A 20 -7.59 18.08 0.68
CA ASP A 20 -7.25 18.50 -0.68
C ASP A 20 -7.13 20.03 -0.77
N ALA A 21 -8.07 20.77 -0.16
CA ALA A 21 -8.05 22.23 -0.15
C ALA A 21 -6.83 22.80 0.62
N ALA A 22 -6.42 22.16 1.72
CA ALA A 22 -5.38 22.71 2.60
C ALA A 22 -3.96 22.29 2.17
N ILE A 23 -3.78 21.02 1.81
CA ILE A 23 -2.48 20.39 1.59
C ILE A 23 -2.45 19.49 0.34
N GLY A 24 -3.46 19.58 -0.53
CA GLY A 24 -3.54 18.82 -1.77
C GLY A 24 -2.76 19.40 -2.93
N GLU A 25 -2.92 18.78 -4.10
CA GLU A 25 -2.20 19.14 -5.31
C GLU A 25 -2.47 20.61 -5.70
N GLY A 26 -1.40 21.39 -5.82
CA GLY A 26 -1.47 22.80 -6.25
C GLY A 26 -1.84 23.76 -5.13
N SER A 27 -2.01 23.27 -3.90
CA SER A 27 -2.11 24.12 -2.73
C SER A 27 -0.79 24.87 -2.47
N ARG A 28 -0.87 25.98 -1.72
CA ARG A 28 0.32 26.69 -1.24
C ARG A 28 1.27 25.77 -0.46
N PHE A 29 0.72 24.77 0.24
CA PHE A 29 1.53 23.75 0.90
C PHE A 29 2.36 22.95 -0.10
N HIS A 30 1.72 22.45 -1.18
CA HIS A 30 2.42 21.72 -2.24
C HIS A 30 3.53 22.55 -2.87
N GLU A 31 3.25 23.80 -3.23
CA GLU A 31 4.24 24.71 -3.81
C GLU A 31 5.42 24.98 -2.85
N THR A 32 5.15 25.06 -1.55
CA THR A 32 6.16 25.38 -0.54
C THR A 32 7.07 24.19 -0.23
N TYR A 33 6.52 22.98 -0.15
CA TYR A 33 7.24 21.80 0.36
C TYR A 33 7.55 20.74 -0.70
N GLY A 34 6.96 20.84 -1.91
CA GLY A 34 7.19 19.91 -3.01
C GLY A 34 6.54 18.53 -2.84
N TYR A 35 5.67 18.36 -1.85
CA TYR A 35 4.82 17.19 -1.65
C TYR A 35 3.42 17.62 -1.19
N TYR A 36 2.43 16.74 -1.39
CA TYR A 36 1.03 16.99 -1.12
C TYR A 36 0.31 15.74 -0.62
N ALA A 37 -0.86 15.92 -0.04
CA ALA A 37 -1.72 14.82 0.37
C ALA A 37 -3.01 14.80 -0.44
N GLN A 38 -3.44 13.61 -0.83
CA GLN A 38 -4.73 13.39 -1.46
C GLN A 38 -5.72 12.90 -0.39
N GLY A 39 -6.83 13.62 -0.19
CA GLY A 39 -7.94 13.15 0.62
C GLY A 39 -8.60 11.94 -0.06
N VAL A 40 -8.65 10.81 0.63
CA VAL A 40 -9.18 9.56 0.06
C VAL A 40 -10.20 8.89 0.98
N GLY A 41 -11.09 8.10 0.38
CA GLY A 41 -12.09 7.30 1.08
C GLY A 41 -11.66 5.85 1.32
N PRO A 42 -12.41 5.07 2.12
CA PRO A 42 -12.13 3.66 2.37
C PRO A 42 -12.19 2.79 1.11
N GLU A 43 -12.90 3.22 0.07
CA GLU A 43 -13.03 2.56 -1.24
C GLU A 43 -11.83 2.76 -2.16
N THR A 44 -10.93 3.69 -1.85
CA THR A 44 -9.79 4.03 -2.72
C THR A 44 -8.82 2.87 -2.91
N ALA A 45 -8.73 1.96 -1.93
CA ALA A 45 -7.88 0.78 -2.00
C ALA A 45 -8.68 -0.51 -1.79
N CYS A 46 -8.51 -1.47 -2.71
CA CYS A 46 -8.97 -2.84 -2.51
C CYS A 46 -7.99 -3.55 -1.54
N LEU A 47 -8.40 -3.72 -0.28
CA LEU A 47 -7.56 -4.26 0.79
C LEU A 47 -8.04 -5.63 1.27
N PRO A 48 -7.16 -6.51 1.78
CA PRO A 48 -7.56 -7.79 2.35
C PRO A 48 -8.47 -7.61 3.58
N ALA A 49 -9.39 -8.55 3.80
CA ALA A 49 -10.27 -8.54 4.96
C ALA A 49 -9.51 -8.38 6.28
N GLY A 50 -10.05 -7.54 7.17
CA GLY A 50 -9.47 -7.28 8.49
C GLY A 50 -8.19 -6.44 8.51
N TRP A 51 -7.82 -5.76 7.41
CA TRP A 51 -6.66 -4.87 7.33
C TRP A 51 -6.61 -3.82 8.45
N GLN A 52 -7.77 -3.31 8.88
CA GLN A 52 -7.86 -2.31 9.96
C GLN A 52 -7.24 -2.79 11.28
N ARG A 53 -7.26 -4.11 11.55
CA ARG A 53 -6.63 -4.70 12.75
C ARG A 53 -5.11 -4.80 12.66
N ARG A 54 -4.55 -4.60 11.46
CA ARG A 54 -3.11 -4.69 11.16
C ARG A 54 -2.49 -3.31 10.89
N LEU A 55 -3.25 -2.24 11.10
CA LEU A 55 -2.75 -0.89 10.95
C LEU A 55 -1.55 -0.62 11.88
N GLN A 56 -0.50 -0.07 11.30
CA GLN A 56 0.71 0.33 12.00
C GLN A 56 0.49 1.73 12.59
N ARG A 57 0.43 1.80 13.91
CA ARG A 57 0.21 3.06 14.63
C ARG A 57 1.52 3.85 14.72
N ILE A 58 1.51 5.07 14.19
CA ILE A 58 2.61 6.03 14.29
C ILE A 58 2.19 7.17 15.22
N GLN A 59 2.94 7.35 16.30
CA GLN A 59 2.81 8.50 17.20
C GLN A 59 4.19 8.75 17.83
N THR A 60 4.80 9.87 17.49
CA THR A 60 6.14 10.25 17.99
C THR A 60 6.11 11.70 18.47
N ALA A 61 7.22 12.20 19.01
CA ALA A 61 7.36 13.62 19.32
C ALA A 61 7.16 14.49 18.07
N ASP A 62 7.69 14.05 16.92
CA ASP A 62 7.59 14.76 15.64
C ASP A 62 6.16 14.83 15.08
N THR A 63 5.27 13.91 15.50
CA THR A 63 3.85 13.99 15.15
C THR A 63 3.09 14.99 16.03
N ASN A 64 3.75 15.70 16.95
CA ASN A 64 3.13 16.57 17.95
C ASN A 64 2.02 15.85 18.72
N GLY A 65 2.25 14.58 19.06
CA GLY A 65 1.29 13.71 19.75
C GLY A 65 0.10 13.24 18.91
N ARG A 66 -0.01 13.62 17.63
CA ARG A 66 -1.05 13.15 16.72
C ARG A 66 -0.80 11.71 16.31
N VAL A 67 -1.88 10.97 16.07
CA VAL A 67 -1.83 9.56 15.69
C VAL A 67 -2.04 9.43 14.18
N GLY A 68 -1.11 8.79 13.50
CA GLY A 68 -1.26 8.29 12.13
C GLY A 68 -1.39 6.77 12.12
N TYR A 69 -2.20 6.24 11.22
CA TYR A 69 -2.28 4.80 10.97
C TYR A 69 -1.83 4.52 9.55
N CYS A 70 -0.75 3.74 9.41
CA CYS A 70 -0.25 3.30 8.12
C CYS A 70 -0.69 1.86 7.84
N LEU A 71 -0.90 1.55 6.56
CA LEU A 71 -1.18 0.17 6.15
C LEU A 71 -0.02 -0.74 6.51
N ASP A 72 -0.36 -1.97 6.89
CA ASP A 72 0.62 -3.06 6.93
C ASP A 72 1.26 -3.24 5.55
N VAL A 73 2.55 -3.59 5.53
CA VAL A 73 3.31 -3.70 4.27
C VAL A 73 2.74 -4.76 3.34
N VAL A 74 2.20 -5.87 3.88
CA VAL A 74 1.56 -6.91 3.08
C VAL A 74 0.22 -6.42 2.57
N ASP A 75 -0.58 -5.73 3.38
CA ASP A 75 -1.86 -5.16 2.93
C ASP A 75 -1.67 -4.10 1.82
N LEU A 76 -0.65 -3.24 1.96
CA LEU A 76 -0.23 -2.28 0.93
C LEU A 76 0.20 -3.00 -0.36
N PHE A 77 1.04 -4.03 -0.23
CA PHE A 77 1.47 -4.85 -1.36
C PHE A 77 0.26 -5.45 -2.09
N MET A 78 -0.72 -5.99 -1.35
CA MET A 78 -1.91 -6.61 -1.92
C MET A 78 -2.77 -5.60 -2.68
N ALA A 79 -2.96 -4.39 -2.15
CA ALA A 79 -3.70 -3.32 -2.83
C ALA A 79 -3.04 -2.93 -4.16
N LYS A 80 -1.72 -2.72 -4.16
CA LYS A 80 -0.96 -2.38 -5.38
C LYS A 80 -0.90 -3.55 -6.36
N ALA A 81 -0.72 -4.77 -5.88
CA ALA A 81 -0.69 -5.96 -6.70
C ALA A 81 -2.03 -6.25 -7.39
N VAL A 82 -3.16 -5.89 -6.77
CA VAL A 82 -4.49 -5.98 -7.39
C VAL A 82 -4.72 -4.87 -8.40
N ALA A 83 -4.38 -3.62 -8.07
CA ALA A 83 -4.50 -2.47 -8.99
C ALA A 83 -3.66 -2.65 -10.26
N ALA A 84 -2.46 -3.24 -10.13
CA ALA A 84 -1.62 -3.74 -11.21
C ALA A 84 -1.29 -2.72 -12.31
N ARG A 85 -1.07 -1.45 -11.95
CA ARG A 85 -0.56 -0.42 -12.87
C ARG A 85 0.94 -0.66 -13.12
N ASP A 86 1.49 -0.11 -14.20
CA ASP A 86 2.91 -0.34 -14.55
C ASP A 86 3.89 0.03 -13.42
N LYS A 87 3.61 1.15 -12.72
CA LYS A 87 4.40 1.57 -11.55
C LYS A 87 4.27 0.61 -10.35
N ASP A 88 3.10 -0.02 -10.17
CA ASP A 88 2.84 -0.92 -9.06
C ASP A 88 3.67 -2.21 -9.19
N ARG A 89 3.93 -2.67 -10.42
CA ARG A 89 4.81 -3.82 -10.67
C ARG A 89 6.21 -3.58 -10.11
N VAL A 90 6.82 -2.44 -10.43
CA VAL A 90 8.19 -2.10 -9.97
C VAL A 90 8.21 -2.02 -8.45
N PHE A 91 7.22 -1.36 -7.84
CA PHE A 91 7.09 -1.24 -6.40
C PHE A 91 6.92 -2.60 -5.71
N CYS A 92 5.98 -3.43 -6.16
CA CYS A 92 5.73 -4.76 -5.57
C CYS A 92 6.94 -5.70 -5.73
N MET A 93 7.61 -5.69 -6.89
CA MET A 93 8.81 -6.49 -7.09
C MET A 93 9.95 -6.05 -6.16
N ALA A 94 10.13 -4.75 -5.95
CA ALA A 94 11.09 -4.23 -4.99
C ALA A 94 10.78 -4.69 -3.55
N LEU A 95 9.52 -4.65 -3.12
CA LEU A 95 9.12 -5.13 -1.79
C LEU A 95 9.48 -6.61 -1.56
N ILE A 96 9.33 -7.45 -2.59
CA ILE A 96 9.75 -8.86 -2.53
C ILE A 96 11.28 -8.98 -2.53
N GLN A 97 11.95 -8.28 -3.43
CA GLN A 97 13.40 -8.33 -3.62
C GLN A 97 14.16 -7.94 -2.36
N TYR A 98 13.73 -6.87 -1.68
CA TYR A 98 14.35 -6.38 -0.45
C TYR A 98 13.84 -7.09 0.81
N GLY A 99 12.94 -8.08 0.66
CA GLY A 99 12.45 -8.90 1.77
C GLY A 99 11.44 -8.23 2.69
N TYR A 100 10.91 -7.06 2.33
CA TYR A 100 9.81 -6.43 3.07
C TYR A 100 8.50 -7.23 2.98
N VAL A 101 8.34 -8.00 1.90
CA VAL A 101 7.18 -8.89 1.71
C VAL A 101 7.66 -10.27 1.29
N SER A 102 7.37 -11.28 2.12
CA SER A 102 7.52 -12.68 1.72
C SER A 102 6.44 -13.05 0.68
N PRO A 103 6.79 -13.71 -0.44
CA PRO A 103 5.82 -14.26 -1.38
C PRO A 103 4.81 -15.20 -0.71
N ARG A 104 5.23 -15.95 0.31
CA ARG A 104 4.36 -16.85 1.06
C ARG A 104 3.28 -16.08 1.82
N ALA A 105 3.66 -15.02 2.52
CA ALA A 105 2.74 -14.14 3.23
C ALA A 105 1.77 -13.45 2.26
N ALA A 106 2.25 -12.96 1.12
CA ALA A 106 1.38 -12.39 0.09
C ALA A 106 0.38 -13.41 -0.47
N LEU A 107 0.84 -14.64 -0.76
CA LEU A 107 -0.02 -15.70 -1.30
C LEU A 107 -1.10 -16.15 -0.31
N SER A 108 -0.80 -16.19 1.00
CA SER A 108 -1.80 -16.53 2.02
C SER A 108 -2.89 -15.45 2.14
N ARG A 109 -2.58 -14.18 1.83
CA ARG A 109 -3.55 -13.07 1.83
C ARG A 109 -4.46 -12.99 0.63
N VAL A 110 -4.22 -13.77 -0.42
CA VAL A 110 -5.07 -13.67 -1.62
C VAL A 110 -6.53 -14.08 -1.33
N GLU A 111 -6.75 -14.99 -0.40
CA GLU A 111 -8.10 -15.47 -0.08
C GLU A 111 -8.94 -14.43 0.68
N ASP A 112 -8.25 -13.56 1.42
CA ASP A 112 -8.84 -12.44 2.15
C ASP A 112 -9.22 -11.28 1.23
N MET A 113 -8.83 -11.28 -0.06
CA MET A 113 -9.12 -10.19 -0.98
C MET A 113 -10.60 -10.18 -1.38
N PRO A 114 -11.30 -9.03 -1.28
CA PRO A 114 -12.71 -8.88 -1.64
C PRO A 114 -12.89 -8.73 -3.17
N ILE A 115 -12.42 -9.73 -3.92
CA ILE A 115 -12.50 -9.81 -5.39
C ILE A 115 -12.97 -11.20 -5.81
N GLU A 116 -13.50 -11.32 -7.02
CA GLU A 116 -13.96 -12.59 -7.58
C GLU A 116 -12.86 -13.68 -7.60
N LYS A 117 -13.25 -14.96 -7.51
CA LYS A 117 -12.30 -16.09 -7.48
C LYS A 117 -11.36 -16.13 -8.69
N ALA A 118 -11.85 -15.73 -9.87
CA ALA A 118 -11.03 -15.62 -11.07
C ALA A 118 -9.94 -14.54 -10.90
N ALA A 119 -10.27 -13.38 -10.33
CA ALA A 119 -9.32 -12.31 -10.02
C ALA A 119 -8.31 -12.73 -8.94
N GLN A 120 -8.74 -13.47 -7.90
CA GLN A 120 -7.84 -14.10 -6.93
C GLN A 120 -6.83 -15.05 -7.61
N GLY A 121 -7.28 -15.84 -8.60
CA GLY A 121 -6.41 -16.69 -9.41
C GLY A 121 -5.37 -15.90 -10.22
N ARG A 122 -5.81 -14.82 -10.89
CA ARG A 122 -4.92 -13.90 -11.63
C ARG A 122 -3.88 -13.24 -10.71
N LEU A 123 -4.29 -12.84 -9.51
CA LEU A 123 -3.42 -12.25 -8.49
C LEU A 123 -2.36 -13.24 -8.01
N ARG A 124 -2.75 -14.48 -7.66
CA ARG A 124 -1.80 -15.56 -7.32
C ARG A 124 -0.78 -15.79 -8.43
N ALA A 125 -1.25 -15.90 -9.66
CA ALA A 125 -0.37 -16.13 -10.81
C ALA A 125 0.61 -14.96 -11.02
N ARG A 126 0.15 -13.71 -10.82
CA ARG A 126 0.99 -12.52 -10.89
C ARG A 126 2.10 -12.52 -9.84
N ILE A 127 1.76 -12.77 -8.57
CA ILE A 127 2.74 -12.85 -7.48
C ILE A 127 3.79 -13.93 -7.79
N LYS A 128 3.36 -15.13 -8.18
CA LYS A 128 4.28 -16.23 -8.56
C LYS A 128 5.20 -15.86 -9.74
N ARG A 129 4.69 -15.19 -10.76
CA ARG A 129 5.50 -14.73 -11.90
C ARG A 129 6.56 -13.72 -11.48
N TRP A 130 6.21 -12.77 -10.62
CA TRP A 130 7.16 -11.79 -10.10
C TRP A 130 8.23 -12.44 -9.24
N THR A 131 7.84 -13.33 -8.31
CA THR A 131 8.78 -14.12 -7.50
C THR A 131 9.74 -14.93 -8.37
N LYS A 132 9.23 -15.62 -9.39
CA LYS A 132 10.07 -16.38 -10.32
C LYS A 132 11.05 -15.47 -11.06
N ALA A 133 10.58 -14.36 -11.63
CA ALA A 133 11.43 -13.43 -12.35
C ALA A 133 12.59 -12.89 -11.48
N LEU A 134 12.32 -12.58 -10.21
CA LEU A 134 13.35 -12.13 -9.27
C LEU A 134 14.38 -13.23 -8.97
N ARG A 135 13.93 -14.48 -8.79
CA ARG A 135 14.83 -15.62 -8.59
C ARG A 135 15.69 -15.90 -9.82
N ASP A 136 15.10 -15.84 -11.01
CA ASP A 136 15.81 -16.01 -12.28
C ASP A 136 16.86 -14.90 -12.50
N GLN A 137 16.66 -13.71 -11.92
CA GLN A 137 17.62 -12.60 -11.88
C GLN A 137 18.69 -12.74 -10.79
N GLY A 138 18.68 -13.83 -10.00
CA GLY A 138 19.66 -14.10 -8.96
C GLY A 138 19.39 -13.39 -7.62
N HIS A 139 18.22 -12.78 -7.43
CA HIS A 139 17.87 -12.18 -6.15
C HIS A 139 17.51 -13.25 -5.11
N ALA A 140 18.04 -13.10 -3.90
CA ALA A 140 17.66 -13.91 -2.75
C ALA A 140 16.24 -13.52 -2.30
N VAL A 141 15.23 -14.22 -2.82
CA VAL A 141 13.84 -14.00 -2.42
C VAL A 141 13.56 -14.81 -1.16
N PRO A 142 13.14 -14.19 -0.04
CA PRO A 142 12.92 -14.90 1.21
C PRO A 142 11.78 -15.93 1.10
N ASP A 143 12.03 -17.14 1.60
CA ASP A 143 11.04 -18.23 1.64
C ASP A 143 10.10 -18.16 2.89
N GLY A 144 10.35 -17.21 3.82
CA GLY A 144 9.70 -17.01 5.14
C GLY A 144 10.55 -17.61 6.27
N ASP A 145 10.71 -17.03 7.47
CA ASP A 145 9.92 -16.08 8.26
C ASP A 145 10.81 -14.93 8.80
N ALA A 146 10.28 -13.71 8.82
CA ALA A 146 10.76 -12.61 9.66
C ALA A 146 9.58 -12.10 10.49
#